data_AF-Q07T92-F1
#
_entry.id   AF-Q07T92-F1
#
_cell.length_a   1.000
_cell.length_b   1.000
_cell.length_c   1.000
_cell.angle_alpha   90.00
_cell.angle_beta   90.00
_cell.angle_gamma   90.00
#
_symmetry.space_group_name_H-M   'P 1'
#
loop_
_entity.id
_entity.type
_entity.pdbx_description
1 polymer ?
#
loop_
_entity_poly.entity_id
_entity_poly.type
_entity_poly.pdbx_seq_one_letter_code
_entity_poly.pdbx_strand_id
1 'polypeptide(L)'
;MGWSRRRFVQGMSLAGAGVATGFFAQSRTSLPVTPAAGDVSALAPPTEVLKSQSLALARFFPSLSDPDATDTPWIVNTLAGGATTLAGGAAPAPGTIQGSPGNAVFIAPASGRAIIPWTPLFARECNILQLPLSVTRKLDCADILVVNESDATLPIYGNKARKYEFLLPNLHWAGVRRTATLGAVSSNHALQFALANRTADLTGAGEPLNSELDLVLFEVPGTATDQKRLAVLQTLAQRIVVANNLFGLAGEVAYELVAQRMKGAEAIVPAGGSNELSVLGHMNAVADFARFLEQSAAWDAPPDVIFVAMGSGSTVMGVLLGVHLMGWKTQVIGVADQDKSYLSRMVANQQPARPFVEGNVVKLAHSAVAWLNSIGFPGIAPDVERLLRRDAFMADSSSWEPGYGLVRAPDIAWQEELTAAGLKLDPVFTLKAWRSLVSMADAGALKGKRVLFWNTYNAFDYIDNALPLLSGLTSHHAAL
;
A
#
# COMPACT_ATOMS: atom_id res chain seq x y z
N MET A 1 -37.75 -0.04 30.36
CA MET A 1 -36.83 -0.67 31.34
C MET A 1 -35.40 -0.46 30.85
N GLY A 2 -34.68 0.47 31.48
CA GLY A 2 -33.36 0.93 31.03
C GLY A 2 -32.26 -0.06 31.36
N TRP A 3 -31.66 -0.65 30.34
CA TRP A 3 -30.43 -1.41 30.47
C TRP A 3 -29.25 -0.44 30.47
N SER A 4 -28.57 -0.28 31.61
CA SER A 4 -27.40 0.61 31.71
C SER A 4 -26.27 0.11 30.80
N ARG A 5 -25.62 1.04 30.06
CA ARG A 5 -24.46 0.77 29.17
C ARG A 5 -23.38 -0.13 29.83
N ARG A 6 -23.20 -0.04 31.15
CA ARG A 6 -22.24 -0.89 31.90
C ARG A 6 -22.56 -2.38 31.87
N ARG A 7 -23.84 -2.78 31.89
CA ARG A 7 -24.24 -4.19 31.86
C ARG A 7 -24.18 -4.80 30.46
N PHE A 8 -24.34 -4.00 29.41
CA PHE A 8 -24.12 -4.44 28.02
C PHE A 8 -22.62 -4.67 27.73
N VAL A 9 -21.76 -3.76 28.21
CA VAL A 9 -20.29 -3.90 28.09
C VAL A 9 -19.77 -5.08 28.90
N GLN A 10 -20.26 -5.29 30.13
CA GLN A 10 -19.91 -6.47 30.94
C GLN A 10 -20.43 -7.80 30.35
N GLY A 11 -21.60 -7.78 29.71
CA GLY A 11 -22.13 -8.91 28.95
C GLY A 11 -21.22 -9.29 27.77
N MET A 12 -20.66 -8.30 27.06
CA MET A 12 -19.66 -8.53 26.01
C MET A 12 -18.30 -8.96 26.56
N SER A 13 -17.89 -8.58 27.77
CA SER A 13 -16.61 -9.01 28.34
C SER A 13 -16.66 -10.48 28.78
N LEU A 14 -17.78 -10.92 29.37
CA LEU A 14 -17.99 -12.29 29.81
C LEU A 14 -18.36 -13.24 28.65
N ALA A 15 -19.12 -12.76 27.66
CA ALA A 15 -19.30 -13.49 26.40
C ALA A 15 -18.00 -13.50 25.58
N GLY A 16 -17.22 -12.42 25.60
CA GLY A 16 -15.93 -12.31 24.93
C GLY A 16 -14.88 -13.29 25.45
N ALA A 17 -14.83 -13.54 26.77
CA ALA A 17 -13.90 -14.52 27.33
C ALA A 17 -14.28 -15.98 26.97
N GLY A 18 -15.57 -16.34 27.01
CA GLY A 18 -16.05 -17.69 26.68
C GLY A 18 -16.06 -17.98 25.17
N VAL A 19 -16.39 -16.98 24.34
CA VAL A 19 -16.29 -17.05 22.88
C VAL A 19 -14.81 -17.08 22.46
N ALA A 20 -13.93 -16.35 23.15
CA ALA A 20 -12.48 -16.37 22.87
C ALA A 20 -11.74 -17.62 23.37
N THR A 21 -12.38 -18.53 24.09
CA THR A 21 -11.80 -19.84 24.43
C THR A 21 -12.46 -20.99 23.65
N GLY A 22 -13.77 -20.92 23.39
CA GLY A 22 -14.51 -21.95 22.64
C GLY A 22 -14.29 -21.93 21.12
N PHE A 23 -14.02 -20.77 20.52
CA PHE A 23 -13.71 -20.66 19.09
C PHE A 23 -12.26 -21.06 18.73
N PHE A 24 -11.41 -21.31 19.74
CA PHE A 24 -9.96 -21.36 19.58
C PHE A 24 -9.34 -22.76 19.53
N ALA A 25 -10.16 -23.81 19.52
CA ALA A 25 -9.71 -25.19 19.31
C ALA A 25 -9.66 -25.60 17.82
N GLN A 26 -9.94 -24.68 16.88
CA GLN A 26 -10.07 -25.02 15.46
C GLN A 26 -8.79 -24.74 14.64
N SER A 27 -8.44 -25.74 13.82
CA SER A 27 -7.19 -25.97 13.09
C SER A 27 -6.37 -24.73 12.73
N ARG A 28 -5.28 -24.53 13.47
CA ARG A 28 -4.16 -23.68 13.05
C ARG A 28 -3.07 -24.59 12.53
N THR A 29 -2.74 -24.45 11.26
CA THR A 29 -1.53 -25.08 10.73
C THR A 29 -0.40 -24.08 10.88
N SER A 30 0.47 -24.27 11.87
CA SER A 30 1.79 -23.64 11.84
C SER A 30 2.58 -24.38 10.76
N LEU A 31 2.90 -23.67 9.68
CA LEU A 31 3.65 -24.27 8.59
C LEU A 31 5.15 -24.29 8.92
N PRO A 32 5.89 -25.36 8.59
CA PRO A 32 7.34 -25.33 8.63
C PRO A 32 7.84 -24.25 7.66
N VAL A 33 8.84 -23.51 8.11
CA VAL A 33 9.52 -22.45 7.38
C VAL A 33 10.97 -22.88 7.22
N THR A 34 11.52 -22.69 6.03
CA THR A 34 12.95 -22.86 5.78
C THR A 34 13.46 -21.52 5.26
N PRO A 35 13.94 -20.61 6.12
CA PRO A 35 14.48 -19.35 5.66
C PRO A 35 15.79 -19.66 4.92
N ALA A 36 15.75 -19.63 3.59
CA ALA A 36 16.97 -19.64 2.79
C ALA A 36 17.42 -18.19 2.64
N ALA A 37 18.63 -17.87 3.10
CA ALA A 37 19.30 -16.63 2.73
C ALA A 37 19.74 -16.77 1.27
N GLY A 38 18.79 -16.57 0.36
CA GLY A 38 19.09 -16.57 -1.07
C GLY A 38 19.80 -15.32 -1.50
N ASP A 39 20.73 -15.45 -2.45
CA ASP A 39 21.22 -14.30 -3.19
C ASP A 39 20.09 -13.80 -4.09
N VAL A 40 19.33 -12.86 -3.55
CA VAL A 40 18.19 -12.21 -4.19
C VAL A 40 18.58 -10.84 -4.73
N SER A 41 19.89 -10.52 -4.79
CA SER A 41 20.40 -9.25 -5.32
C SER A 41 19.99 -9.02 -6.77
N ALA A 42 19.86 -10.10 -7.57
CA ALA A 42 19.40 -10.05 -8.96
C ALA A 42 17.94 -9.57 -9.12
N LEU A 43 17.16 -9.53 -8.04
CA LEU A 43 15.77 -9.06 -8.04
C LEU A 43 15.63 -7.57 -7.73
N ALA A 44 16.71 -6.90 -7.32
CA ALA A 44 16.71 -5.47 -7.03
C ALA A 44 17.20 -4.68 -8.26
N PRO A 45 16.61 -3.50 -8.54
CA PRO A 45 17.12 -2.62 -9.58
C PRO A 45 18.53 -2.12 -9.21
N PRO A 46 19.40 -1.78 -10.19
CA PRO A 46 20.74 -1.30 -9.91
C PRO A 46 20.73 -0.04 -9.03
N THR A 47 21.44 -0.08 -7.89
CA THR A 47 21.45 1.00 -6.89
C THR A 47 21.83 2.36 -7.47
N GLU A 48 22.73 2.41 -8.46
CA GLU A 48 23.16 3.67 -9.10
C GLU A 48 22.00 4.41 -9.80
N VAL A 49 21.07 3.68 -10.43
CA VAL A 49 19.87 4.29 -11.04
C VAL A 49 18.99 4.89 -9.95
N LEU A 50 18.87 4.23 -8.81
CA LEU A 50 18.05 4.69 -7.68
C LEU A 50 18.65 5.91 -6.96
N LYS A 51 19.98 5.95 -6.78
CA LYS A 51 20.70 7.08 -6.16
C LYS A 51 20.48 8.41 -6.85
N SER A 52 20.31 8.40 -8.18
CA SER A 52 20.09 9.60 -8.98
C SER A 52 18.69 10.20 -8.85
N GLN A 53 17.75 9.47 -8.24
CA GLN A 53 16.37 9.90 -8.17
C GLN A 53 16.13 10.94 -7.08
N SER A 54 15.22 11.86 -7.38
CA SER A 54 14.77 12.89 -6.46
C SER A 54 13.31 12.69 -6.10
N LEU A 55 12.93 13.20 -4.92
CA LEU A 55 11.55 13.25 -4.49
C LEU A 55 10.79 14.26 -5.37
N ALA A 56 9.84 13.82 -6.18
CA ALA A 56 9.07 14.71 -7.05
C ALA A 56 8.28 15.78 -6.30
N LEU A 57 7.79 15.49 -5.09
CA LEU A 57 7.17 16.49 -4.21
C LEU A 57 8.09 17.68 -3.94
N ALA A 58 9.41 17.48 -3.87
CA ALA A 58 10.37 18.54 -3.61
C ALA A 58 10.43 19.58 -4.74
N ARG A 59 9.94 19.28 -5.94
CA ARG A 59 9.82 20.31 -6.98
C ARG A 59 8.76 21.35 -6.65
N PHE A 60 7.65 20.91 -6.05
CA PHE A 60 6.53 21.79 -5.70
C PHE A 60 6.67 22.36 -4.28
N PHE A 61 7.38 21.63 -3.41
CA PHE A 61 7.69 22.01 -2.04
C PHE A 61 9.18 21.80 -1.74
N PRO A 62 10.07 22.71 -2.21
CA PRO A 62 11.53 22.53 -2.11
C PRO A 62 12.05 22.33 -0.69
N SER A 63 11.37 22.91 0.30
CA SER A 63 11.72 22.77 1.71
C SER A 63 11.64 21.32 2.23
N LEU A 64 10.95 20.42 1.52
CA LEU A 64 10.91 18.99 1.86
C LEU A 64 12.24 18.29 1.64
N SER A 65 13.10 18.75 0.71
CA SER A 65 14.42 18.15 0.48
C SER A 65 15.57 19.02 0.96
N ASP A 66 15.29 20.27 1.33
CA ASP A 66 16.27 21.24 1.80
C ASP A 66 16.70 20.92 3.25
N PRO A 67 17.98 20.59 3.52
CA PRO A 67 18.47 20.35 4.88
C PRO A 67 18.46 21.62 5.76
N ASP A 68 18.48 22.81 5.16
CA ASP A 68 18.57 24.08 5.88
C ASP A 68 17.20 24.69 6.21
N ALA A 69 16.12 24.19 5.62
CA ALA A 69 14.77 24.61 5.98
C ALA A 69 14.44 24.27 7.45
N THR A 70 13.66 25.13 8.13
CA THR A 70 13.35 24.95 9.57
C THR A 70 11.91 24.57 9.86
N ASP A 71 10.97 24.93 8.98
CA ASP A 71 9.54 24.95 9.31
C ASP A 71 8.73 23.80 8.69
N THR A 72 9.38 22.92 7.93
CA THR A 72 8.75 21.76 7.27
C THR A 72 9.53 20.49 7.55
N PRO A 73 8.94 19.30 7.41
CA PRO A 73 9.71 18.07 7.56
C PRO A 73 10.81 17.98 6.51
N TRP A 74 11.89 17.28 6.84
CA TRP A 74 12.97 16.92 5.92
C TRP A 74 12.79 15.48 5.46
N ILE A 75 12.54 15.28 4.17
CA ILE A 75 12.47 13.97 3.55
C ILE A 75 13.85 13.65 2.94
N VAL A 76 14.52 12.65 3.52
CA VAL A 76 15.91 12.32 3.19
C VAL A 76 15.94 11.14 2.23
N ASN A 77 16.57 11.31 1.06
CA ASN A 77 16.93 10.17 0.21
C ASN A 77 18.06 9.38 0.87
N THR A 78 17.75 8.18 1.37
CA THR A 78 18.70 7.34 2.10
C THR A 78 19.78 6.70 1.20
N LEU A 79 19.58 6.66 -0.12
CA LEU A 79 20.56 6.12 -1.07
C LEU A 79 21.57 7.18 -1.53
N ALA A 80 21.14 8.43 -1.70
CA ALA A 80 21.97 9.49 -2.27
C ALA A 80 23.10 9.97 -1.34
N GLY A 81 22.98 9.74 -0.03
CA GLY A 81 23.93 10.23 0.97
C GLY A 81 24.81 9.18 1.63
N GLY A 82 24.68 7.91 1.23
CA GLY A 82 25.19 6.75 1.97
C GLY A 82 24.61 6.65 3.39
N ALA A 83 24.95 5.60 4.13
CA ALA A 83 24.64 5.52 5.56
C ALA A 83 25.05 6.79 6.33
N THR A 84 26.02 7.57 5.81
CA THR A 84 26.55 8.79 6.40
C THR A 84 25.61 9.99 6.50
N THR A 85 24.57 10.16 5.67
CA THR A 85 23.62 11.29 5.85
C THR A 85 22.68 11.12 7.05
N LEU A 86 22.48 9.88 7.50
CA LEU A 86 21.75 9.56 8.75
C LEU A 86 22.69 9.04 9.85
N ALA A 87 23.92 8.61 9.53
CA ALA A 87 24.87 7.98 10.46
C ALA A 87 26.27 8.65 10.59
N GLY A 88 26.64 9.68 9.81
CA GLY A 88 28.06 10.00 9.56
C GLY A 88 28.50 11.47 9.42
N GLY A 89 27.86 12.41 10.12
CA GLY A 89 28.41 13.77 10.31
C GLY A 89 27.94 14.48 11.58
N ALA A 90 27.34 13.74 12.50
CA ALA A 90 26.03 13.99 13.10
C ALA A 90 25.02 13.03 12.47
N ALA A 91 25.17 11.73 12.74
CA ALA A 91 23.95 11.06 13.15
C ALA A 91 23.39 11.97 14.26
N PRO A 92 22.16 12.50 14.20
CA PRO A 92 21.49 12.59 15.46
C PRO A 92 21.54 11.13 15.93
N ALA A 93 22.29 10.82 16.99
CA ALA A 93 21.87 9.72 17.87
C ALA A 93 20.36 9.89 17.90
N PRO A 94 19.58 8.93 17.34
CA PRO A 94 18.24 9.21 16.82
C PRO A 94 17.63 10.12 17.84
N GLY A 95 17.24 11.34 17.44
CA GLY A 95 16.65 12.22 18.42
C GLY A 95 15.43 11.53 19.00
N THR A 96 14.54 12.26 19.66
CA THR A 96 13.36 11.56 20.16
C THR A 96 12.57 10.96 18.99
N ILE A 97 12.50 9.63 18.91
CA ILE A 97 11.61 8.93 17.98
C ILE A 97 10.21 9.09 18.56
N GLN A 98 9.30 9.69 17.80
CA GLN A 98 7.91 9.85 18.21
C GLN A 98 7.00 8.93 17.39
N GLY A 99 6.01 8.35 18.05
CA GLY A 99 5.08 7.40 17.44
C GLY A 99 5.59 5.97 17.39
N SER A 100 4.81 5.10 16.76
CA SER A 100 5.13 3.67 16.62
C SER A 100 5.97 3.42 15.36
N PRO A 101 6.88 2.43 15.38
CA PRO A 101 7.62 2.04 14.18
C PRO A 101 6.70 1.74 12.99
N GLY A 102 7.08 2.25 11.81
CA GLY A 102 6.25 2.24 10.60
C GLY A 102 5.43 3.52 10.41
N ASN A 103 5.26 4.33 11.45
CA ASN A 103 4.73 5.70 11.42
C ASN A 103 5.62 6.67 12.22
N ALA A 104 6.85 6.26 12.51
CA ALA A 104 7.72 7.00 13.39
C ALA A 104 8.14 8.32 12.74
N VAL A 105 8.26 9.36 13.55
CA VAL A 105 8.87 10.63 13.14
C VAL A 105 10.20 10.75 13.87
N PHE A 106 11.28 10.87 13.11
CA PHE A 106 12.61 11.12 13.67
C PHE A 106 12.75 12.62 13.89
N ILE A 107 13.18 13.04 15.08
CA ILE A 107 13.29 14.46 15.40
C ILE A 107 14.75 14.88 15.44
N ALA A 108 15.12 15.92 14.69
CA ALA A 108 16.44 16.51 14.76
C ALA A 108 16.66 17.14 16.16
N PRO A 109 17.69 16.75 16.94
CA PRO A 109 17.88 17.24 18.31
C PRO A 109 18.06 18.75 18.44
N ALA A 110 18.71 19.39 17.46
CA ALA A 110 19.02 20.82 17.51
C ALA A 110 17.84 21.72 17.11
N SER A 111 17.05 21.30 16.12
CA SER A 111 15.97 22.12 15.54
C SER A 111 14.57 21.64 15.92
N GLY A 112 14.41 20.43 16.45
CA GLY A 112 13.10 19.81 16.65
C GLY A 112 12.40 19.43 15.34
N ARG A 113 13.08 19.58 14.19
CA ARG A 113 12.53 19.34 12.85
C ARG A 113 12.26 17.85 12.64
N ALA A 114 11.10 17.53 12.07
CA ALA A 114 10.77 16.18 11.65
C ALA A 114 11.65 15.73 10.48
N ILE A 115 12.17 14.51 10.55
CA ILE A 115 12.96 13.84 9.52
C ILE A 115 12.20 12.56 9.13
N ILE A 116 12.03 12.37 7.83
CA ILE A 116 11.38 11.21 7.25
C ILE A 116 12.36 10.56 6.27
N PRO A 117 12.81 9.34 6.54
CA PRO A 117 13.66 8.64 5.59
C PRO A 117 12.82 8.14 4.41
N TRP A 118 13.37 8.28 3.21
CA TRP A 118 12.77 7.85 1.95
C TRP A 118 13.83 7.15 1.09
N THR A 119 13.47 6.01 0.52
CA THR A 119 14.35 5.19 -0.32
C THR A 119 13.63 4.90 -1.63
N PRO A 120 14.11 5.37 -2.80
CA PRO A 120 13.54 4.94 -4.06
C PRO A 120 13.79 3.44 -4.28
N LEU A 121 12.74 2.66 -4.56
CA LEU A 121 12.84 1.19 -4.69
C LEU A 121 12.83 0.70 -6.15
N PHE A 122 12.55 1.59 -7.09
CA PHE A 122 12.50 1.29 -8.52
C PHE A 122 12.84 2.53 -9.33
N ALA A 123 13.20 2.35 -10.60
CA ALA A 123 13.40 3.45 -11.54
C ALA A 123 12.11 4.27 -11.72
N ARG A 124 12.11 5.52 -11.28
CA ARG A 124 10.97 6.44 -11.47
C ARG A 124 10.95 6.95 -12.90
N GLU A 125 10.20 6.27 -13.73
CA GLU A 125 9.67 6.80 -14.97
C GLU A 125 8.15 6.81 -14.84
N CYS A 126 7.51 7.93 -15.17
CA CYS A 126 6.05 7.96 -15.23
C CYS A 126 5.63 7.14 -16.45
N ASN A 127 5.39 5.84 -16.23
CA ASN A 127 5.01 4.92 -17.28
C ASN A 127 3.57 5.21 -17.71
N ILE A 128 3.43 5.98 -18.78
CA ILE A 128 2.13 6.30 -19.37
C ILE A 128 1.87 5.34 -20.52
N LEU A 129 0.84 4.51 -20.34
CA LEU A 129 0.36 3.62 -21.38
C LEU A 129 -0.77 4.30 -22.15
N GLN A 130 -0.57 4.47 -23.46
CA GLN A 130 -1.62 4.88 -24.38
C GLN A 130 -2.37 3.65 -24.89
N LEU A 131 -3.67 3.61 -24.65
CA LEU A 131 -4.51 2.49 -25.09
C LEU A 131 -4.93 2.66 -26.56
N PRO A 132 -5.11 1.57 -27.31
CA PRO A 132 -5.52 1.64 -28.71
C PRO A 132 -6.95 2.19 -28.85
N LEU A 133 -7.26 2.77 -30.02
CA LEU A 133 -8.58 3.32 -30.34
C LEU A 133 -9.73 2.32 -30.20
N SER A 134 -9.46 1.01 -30.34
CA SER A 134 -10.45 -0.05 -30.12
C SER A 134 -10.97 -0.08 -28.68
N VAL A 135 -10.13 0.32 -27.72
CA VAL A 135 -10.48 0.41 -26.30
C VAL A 135 -11.02 1.82 -25.99
N THR A 136 -10.30 2.87 -26.37
CA THR A 136 -10.64 4.24 -25.93
C THR A 136 -11.95 4.76 -26.50
N ARG A 137 -12.33 4.39 -27.74
CA ARG A 137 -13.61 4.79 -28.34
C ARG A 137 -14.84 4.25 -27.61
N LYS A 138 -14.69 3.20 -26.80
CA LYS A 138 -15.79 2.62 -26.01
C LYS A 138 -16.11 3.44 -24.75
N LEU A 139 -15.24 4.37 -24.36
CA LEU A 139 -15.32 5.06 -23.06
C LEU A 139 -16.01 6.43 -23.11
N ASP A 140 -16.42 6.89 -24.31
CA ASP A 140 -17.06 8.20 -24.57
C ASP A 140 -16.49 9.35 -23.71
N CYS A 141 -15.16 9.47 -23.68
CA CYS A 141 -14.43 10.51 -22.96
C CYS A 141 -13.65 11.39 -23.94
N ALA A 142 -13.15 12.55 -23.49
CA ALA A 142 -12.32 13.40 -24.36
C ALA A 142 -10.98 12.73 -24.67
N ASP A 143 -10.35 12.18 -23.64
CA ASP A 143 -9.11 11.41 -23.76
C ASP A 143 -8.88 10.56 -22.51
N ILE A 144 -8.05 9.52 -22.64
CA ILE A 144 -7.65 8.65 -21.53
C ILE A 144 -6.15 8.40 -21.52
N LEU A 145 -5.54 8.63 -20.36
CA LEU A 145 -4.18 8.17 -20.06
C LEU A 145 -4.22 7.11 -18.98
N VAL A 146 -3.27 6.18 -19.03
CA VAL A 146 -3.08 5.17 -17.99
C VAL A 146 -1.74 5.40 -17.31
N VAL A 147 -1.75 5.72 -16.02
CA VAL A 147 -0.55 5.59 -15.19
C VAL A 147 -0.38 4.11 -14.89
N ASN A 148 0.63 3.49 -15.50
CA ASN A 148 0.86 2.06 -15.41
C ASN A 148 1.92 1.73 -14.38
N GLU A 149 1.52 1.52 -13.12
CA GLU A 149 2.43 1.05 -12.07
C GLU A 149 2.64 -0.47 -12.13
N SER A 150 3.00 -0.96 -13.31
CA SER A 150 3.27 -2.37 -13.56
C SER A 150 4.66 -2.56 -14.14
N ASP A 151 5.34 -3.61 -13.67
CA ASP A 151 6.60 -4.06 -14.23
C ASP A 151 6.57 -5.59 -14.35
N ALA A 152 6.97 -6.13 -15.51
CA ALA A 152 7.00 -7.58 -15.72
C ALA A 152 8.32 -8.22 -15.25
N THR A 153 9.32 -7.39 -14.94
CA THR A 153 10.71 -7.76 -14.65
C THR A 153 11.11 -7.51 -13.20
N LEU A 154 10.46 -6.57 -12.51
CA LEU A 154 10.74 -6.23 -11.12
C LEU A 154 9.69 -6.80 -10.15
N PRO A 155 10.09 -7.58 -9.13
CA PRO A 155 9.15 -8.15 -8.16
C PRO A 155 8.60 -7.11 -7.17
N ILE A 156 9.34 -6.02 -6.94
CA ILE A 156 8.93 -4.93 -6.05
C ILE A 156 8.65 -3.72 -6.91
N TYR A 157 7.39 -3.60 -7.31
CA TYR A 157 6.89 -2.50 -8.11
C TYR A 157 5.42 -2.24 -7.76
N GLY A 158 4.77 -1.33 -8.48
CA GLY A 158 3.37 -1.03 -8.29
C GLY A 158 3.08 -0.25 -7.03
N ASN A 159 1.80 -0.20 -6.66
CA ASN A 159 1.37 0.68 -5.58
C ASN A 159 1.95 0.32 -4.21
N LYS A 160 2.33 -0.94 -3.96
CA LYS A 160 2.91 -1.33 -2.67
C LYS A 160 4.36 -0.88 -2.56
N ALA A 161 5.14 -1.00 -3.63
CA ALA A 161 6.51 -0.48 -3.68
C ALA A 161 6.55 0.99 -3.26
N ARG A 162 5.66 1.84 -3.80
CA ARG A 162 5.58 3.27 -3.41
C ARG A 162 5.37 3.52 -1.92
N LYS A 163 4.65 2.65 -1.23
CA LYS A 163 4.46 2.75 0.23
C LYS A 163 5.75 2.36 0.95
N TYR A 164 6.39 1.30 0.47
CA TYR A 164 7.61 0.75 1.04
C TYR A 164 8.80 1.68 0.93
N GLU A 165 8.81 2.58 -0.05
CA GLU A 165 9.80 3.67 -0.18
C GLU A 165 9.86 4.59 1.05
N PHE A 166 8.79 4.65 1.86
CA PHE A 166 8.79 5.36 3.15
C PHE A 166 8.74 4.39 4.33
N LEU A 167 7.93 3.32 4.22
CA LEU A 167 7.69 2.40 5.32
C LEU A 167 8.93 1.58 5.69
N LEU A 168 9.66 1.00 4.72
CA LEU A 168 10.82 0.17 5.00
C LEU A 168 11.98 0.95 5.63
N PRO A 169 12.40 2.10 5.09
CA PRO A 169 13.44 2.88 5.76
C PRO A 169 12.96 3.46 7.10
N ASN A 170 11.67 3.73 7.30
CA ASN A 170 11.19 4.07 8.63
C ASN A 170 11.42 2.93 9.65
N LEU A 171 11.09 1.70 9.26
CA LEU A 171 11.29 0.52 10.11
C LEU A 171 12.77 0.23 10.37
N HIS A 172 13.63 0.32 9.34
CA HIS A 172 15.05 0.04 9.45
C HIS A 172 15.74 1.03 10.39
N TRP A 173 15.50 2.35 10.23
CA TRP A 173 16.12 3.36 11.09
C TRP A 173 15.48 3.43 12.48
N ALA A 174 14.27 2.90 12.66
CA ALA A 174 13.69 2.66 13.98
C ALA A 174 14.28 1.42 14.69
N GLY A 175 15.20 0.70 14.03
CA GLY A 175 15.89 -0.47 14.61
C GLY A 175 15.01 -1.72 14.72
N VAL A 176 13.95 -1.82 13.91
CA VAL A 176 12.99 -2.92 13.98
C VAL A 176 13.62 -4.21 13.47
N ARG A 177 13.72 -5.21 14.34
CA ARG A 177 14.28 -6.54 14.02
C ARG A 177 13.22 -7.61 13.83
N ARG A 178 11.98 -7.37 14.28
CA ARG A 178 10.87 -8.30 14.08
C ARG A 178 9.57 -7.58 13.72
N THR A 179 9.02 -7.92 12.57
CA THR A 179 7.78 -7.38 12.04
C THR A 179 6.68 -8.43 11.99
N ALA A 180 5.44 -7.98 12.04
CA ALA A 180 4.28 -8.81 11.72
C ALA A 180 3.36 -8.10 10.72
N THR A 181 2.78 -8.85 9.78
CA THR A 181 1.73 -8.34 8.90
C THR A 181 0.67 -9.40 8.64
N LEU A 182 -0.43 -8.98 7.99
CA LEU A 182 -1.53 -9.85 7.61
C LEU A 182 -1.97 -9.65 6.16
N GLY A 183 -2.72 -10.62 5.66
CA GLY A 183 -3.40 -10.54 4.38
C GLY A 183 -4.10 -11.85 4.00
N ALA A 184 -4.78 -11.86 2.86
CA ALA A 184 -5.19 -13.12 2.26
C ALA A 184 -3.94 -13.95 1.87
N VAL A 185 -4.08 -15.27 1.72
CA VAL A 185 -3.00 -16.09 1.14
C VAL A 185 -2.57 -15.56 -0.24
N SER A 186 -3.51 -15.04 -1.02
CA SER A 186 -3.29 -14.40 -2.32
C SER A 186 -2.86 -12.92 -2.26
N SER A 187 -2.43 -12.41 -1.09
CA SER A 187 -2.15 -10.99 -0.89
C SER A 187 -0.87 -10.53 -1.60
N ASN A 188 -1.02 -9.57 -2.52
CA ASN A 188 0.11 -8.84 -3.10
C ASN A 188 0.95 -8.12 -2.03
N HIS A 189 0.30 -7.62 -0.97
CA HIS A 189 0.99 -6.96 0.15
C HIS A 189 1.89 -7.93 0.91
N ALA A 190 1.35 -9.09 1.32
CA ALA A 190 2.12 -10.07 2.10
C ALA A 190 3.36 -10.52 1.32
N LEU A 191 3.21 -10.80 0.03
CA LEU A 191 4.30 -11.23 -0.85
C LEU A 191 5.34 -10.12 -1.07
N GLN A 192 4.91 -8.95 -1.54
CA GLN A 192 5.85 -7.87 -1.85
C GLN A 192 6.52 -7.30 -0.59
N PHE A 193 5.84 -7.27 0.56
CA PHE A 193 6.48 -6.87 1.82
C PHE A 193 7.54 -7.90 2.23
N ALA A 194 7.23 -9.19 2.14
CA ALA A 194 8.19 -10.25 2.45
C ALA A 194 9.43 -10.21 1.55
N LEU A 195 9.24 -9.97 0.25
CA LEU A 195 10.34 -9.79 -0.70
C LEU A 195 11.15 -8.54 -0.37
N ALA A 196 10.50 -7.38 -0.25
CA ALA A 196 11.19 -6.11 0.00
C ALA A 196 11.91 -6.08 1.36
N ASN A 197 11.36 -6.73 2.39
CA ASN A 197 12.04 -6.95 3.67
C ASN A 197 13.39 -7.66 3.50
N ARG A 198 13.56 -8.52 2.48
CA ARG A 198 14.79 -9.27 2.23
C ARG A 198 15.70 -8.66 1.18
N THR A 199 15.18 -7.87 0.25
CA THR A 199 15.91 -7.51 -0.98
C THR A 199 16.13 -6.02 -1.18
N ALA A 200 15.29 -5.16 -0.59
CA ALA A 200 15.32 -3.74 -0.89
C ALA A 200 16.53 -3.08 -0.22
N ASP A 201 17.54 -2.67 -0.97
CA ASP A 201 18.65 -1.86 -0.43
C ASP A 201 18.10 -0.53 0.08
N LEU A 202 18.22 -0.29 1.38
CA LEU A 202 17.73 0.93 2.01
C LEU A 202 18.85 1.96 2.22
N THR A 203 20.11 1.54 2.30
CA THR A 203 21.24 2.39 2.72
C THR A 203 22.19 2.76 1.58
N GLY A 204 22.05 2.12 0.41
CA GLY A 204 22.98 2.24 -0.71
C GLY A 204 24.21 1.33 -0.58
N ALA A 205 24.28 0.57 0.51
CA ALA A 205 25.32 -0.42 0.79
C ALA A 205 24.81 -1.87 0.61
N GLY A 206 23.62 -2.04 0.03
CA GLY A 206 22.97 -3.34 -0.13
C GLY A 206 22.32 -3.84 1.16
N GLU A 207 21.92 -2.95 2.07
CA GLU A 207 21.35 -3.34 3.37
C GLU A 207 19.82 -3.21 3.36
N PRO A 208 19.09 -4.35 3.35
CA PRO A 208 17.65 -4.36 3.51
C PRO A 208 17.22 -4.23 4.98
N LEU A 209 15.91 -4.17 5.21
CA LEU A 209 15.35 -4.23 6.56
C LEU A 209 15.76 -5.53 7.28
N ASN A 210 15.68 -6.66 6.57
CA ASN A 210 16.00 -8.01 7.01
C ASN A 210 15.43 -8.39 8.39
N SER A 211 14.22 -7.93 8.70
CA SER A 211 13.54 -8.26 9.95
C SER A 211 13.04 -9.70 9.94
N GLU A 212 12.92 -10.31 11.12
CA GLU A 212 12.09 -11.49 11.31
C GLU A 212 10.65 -11.15 10.98
N LEU A 213 10.07 -11.82 9.99
CA LEU A 213 8.71 -11.57 9.52
C LEU A 213 7.77 -12.67 9.96
N ASP A 214 6.74 -12.29 10.72
CA ASP A 214 5.61 -13.14 11.01
C ASP A 214 4.39 -12.77 10.15
N LEU A 215 3.77 -13.77 9.52
CA LEU A 215 2.60 -13.61 8.66
C LEU A 215 1.37 -14.27 9.26
N VAL A 216 0.28 -13.51 9.30
CA VAL A 216 -1.06 -14.05 9.55
C VAL A 216 -1.89 -13.97 8.29
N LEU A 217 -2.16 -15.15 7.73
CA LEU A 217 -2.87 -15.30 6.46
C LEU A 217 -4.27 -15.85 6.71
N PHE A 218 -5.19 -15.49 5.83
CA PHE A 218 -6.55 -16.04 5.81
C PHE A 218 -6.92 -16.50 4.40
N GLU A 219 -7.76 -17.52 4.34
CA GLU A 219 -8.36 -17.96 3.08
C GLU A 219 -9.54 -17.06 2.72
N VAL A 220 -9.70 -16.80 1.42
CA VAL A 220 -10.85 -16.06 0.89
C VAL A 220 -11.84 -17.09 0.37
N PRO A 221 -13.08 -17.11 0.89
CA PRO A 221 -14.06 -18.13 0.51
C PRO A 221 -14.42 -18.00 -0.98
N GLY A 222 -14.56 -19.15 -1.64
CA GLY A 222 -14.86 -19.21 -3.07
C GLY A 222 -13.66 -18.95 -3.98
N THR A 223 -12.47 -18.71 -3.42
CA THR A 223 -11.22 -18.62 -4.19
C THR A 223 -10.31 -19.79 -3.84
N ALA A 224 -9.62 -20.34 -4.83
CA ALA A 224 -8.61 -21.37 -4.58
C ALA A 224 -7.45 -20.77 -3.77
N THR A 225 -6.99 -21.49 -2.75
CA THR A 225 -5.78 -21.12 -2.02
C THR A 225 -4.59 -21.10 -2.97
N ASP A 226 -3.89 -19.97 -3.03
CA ASP A 226 -2.73 -19.77 -3.89
C ASP A 226 -1.49 -20.48 -3.31
N GLN A 227 -1.45 -21.80 -3.49
CA GLN A 227 -0.41 -22.66 -2.93
C GLN A 227 1.00 -22.27 -3.41
N LYS A 228 1.11 -21.77 -4.64
CA LYS A 228 2.41 -21.36 -5.20
C LYS A 228 2.94 -20.10 -4.51
N ARG A 229 2.08 -19.09 -4.31
CA ARG A 229 2.43 -17.90 -3.51
C ARG A 229 2.74 -18.27 -2.06
N LEU A 230 1.96 -19.17 -1.47
CA LEU A 230 2.21 -19.65 -0.10
C LEU A 230 3.60 -20.29 0.02
N ALA A 231 4.01 -21.10 -0.96
CA ALA A 231 5.35 -21.70 -0.99
C ALA A 231 6.46 -20.64 -1.02
N VAL A 232 6.30 -19.56 -1.80
CA VAL A 232 7.24 -18.43 -1.79
C VAL A 232 7.26 -17.73 -0.42
N LEU A 233 6.09 -17.51 0.21
CA LEU A 233 6.04 -16.89 1.53
C LEU A 233 6.74 -17.74 2.61
N GLN A 234 6.67 -19.07 2.50
CA GLN A 234 7.33 -20.02 3.43
C GLN A 234 8.86 -19.97 3.38
N THR A 235 9.46 -19.43 2.32
CA THR A 235 10.92 -19.23 2.25
C THR A 235 11.35 -17.87 2.80
N LEU A 236 10.44 -16.88 2.85
CA LEU A 236 10.75 -15.49 3.19
C LEU A 236 10.41 -15.12 4.64
N ALA A 237 9.33 -15.69 5.19
CA ALA A 237 8.79 -15.34 6.50
C ALA A 237 9.13 -16.38 7.58
N GLN A 238 9.55 -15.94 8.76
CA GLN A 238 9.94 -16.77 9.91
C GLN A 238 8.79 -17.59 10.47
N ARG A 239 7.55 -17.07 10.40
CA ARG A 239 6.36 -17.77 10.86
C ARG A 239 5.18 -17.45 9.97
N ILE A 240 4.39 -18.48 9.64
CA ILE A 240 3.11 -18.31 8.96
C ILE A 240 2.02 -18.99 9.78
N VAL A 241 0.96 -18.25 10.05
CA VAL A 241 -0.28 -18.75 10.65
C VAL A 241 -1.40 -18.56 9.64
N VAL A 242 -2.01 -19.66 9.19
CA VAL A 242 -3.18 -19.62 8.30
C VAL A 242 -4.46 -19.83 9.12
N ALA A 243 -5.43 -18.94 8.98
CA ALA A 243 -6.74 -19.01 9.62
C ALA A 243 -7.81 -19.56 8.66
N ASN A 244 -8.53 -20.60 9.10
CA ASN A 244 -9.36 -21.46 8.25
C ASN A 244 -10.90 -21.22 8.37
N ASN A 245 -11.40 -20.18 9.06
CA ASN A 245 -12.85 -19.92 9.11
C ASN A 245 -13.26 -18.42 9.12
N LEU A 246 -14.36 -18.10 8.43
CA LEU A 246 -14.91 -16.74 8.33
C LEU A 246 -15.67 -16.26 9.58
N PHE A 247 -16.19 -17.18 10.40
CA PHE A 247 -16.93 -16.80 11.60
C PHE A 247 -16.02 -16.45 12.79
N GLY A 248 -14.74 -16.86 12.76
CA GLY A 248 -13.79 -16.63 13.85
C GLY A 248 -12.86 -15.43 13.65
N LEU A 249 -12.81 -14.82 12.45
CA LEU A 249 -11.86 -13.74 12.17
C LEU A 249 -12.36 -12.89 11.00
N ALA A 250 -13.13 -11.83 11.27
CA ALA A 250 -13.04 -10.67 10.41
C ALA A 250 -11.54 -10.32 10.35
N GLY A 251 -10.92 -10.24 9.17
CA GLY A 251 -9.46 -10.12 9.03
C GLY A 251 -8.79 -9.00 9.86
N GLU A 252 -9.55 -8.07 10.45
CA GLU A 252 -9.05 -7.05 11.38
C GLU A 252 -9.22 -7.42 12.87
N VAL A 253 -10.17 -8.29 13.24
CA VAL A 253 -10.12 -9.03 14.53
C VAL A 253 -8.83 -9.86 14.56
N ALA A 254 -8.36 -10.35 13.40
CA ALA A 254 -7.03 -10.92 13.25
C ALA A 254 -5.96 -9.91 13.61
N TYR A 255 -6.02 -8.66 13.12
CA TYR A 255 -5.03 -7.63 13.41
C TYR A 255 -4.93 -7.31 14.91
N GLU A 256 -6.06 -7.13 15.61
CA GLU A 256 -6.04 -6.91 17.07
C GLU A 256 -5.59 -8.16 17.85
N LEU A 257 -6.00 -9.36 17.42
CA LEU A 257 -5.54 -10.62 18.03
C LEU A 257 -4.08 -10.94 17.70
N VAL A 258 -3.57 -10.49 16.55
CA VAL A 258 -2.17 -10.54 16.13
C VAL A 258 -1.39 -9.56 17.00
N ALA A 259 -1.83 -8.32 17.13
CA ALA A 259 -1.21 -7.36 18.04
C ALA A 259 -1.16 -7.86 19.49
N GLN A 260 -2.21 -8.56 19.94
CA GLN A 260 -2.27 -9.12 21.29
C GLN A 260 -1.52 -10.46 21.47
N ARG A 261 -1.26 -11.23 20.40
CA ARG A 261 -0.63 -12.57 20.48
C ARG A 261 0.74 -12.70 19.81
N MET A 262 1.16 -11.73 19.02
CA MET A 262 2.52 -11.61 18.51
C MET A 262 3.41 -11.04 19.59
N LYS A 263 3.54 -11.79 20.70
CA LYS A 263 4.51 -11.50 21.76
C LYS A 263 5.90 -11.46 21.10
N GLY A 264 6.45 -10.27 20.91
CA GLY A 264 7.80 -10.06 20.38
C GLY A 264 7.88 -9.35 19.02
N ALA A 265 6.77 -9.09 18.31
CA ALA A 265 6.85 -8.20 17.15
C ALA A 265 7.07 -6.76 17.62
N GLU A 266 8.13 -6.13 17.11
CA GLU A 266 8.50 -4.75 17.44
C GLU A 266 7.69 -3.75 16.60
N ALA A 267 7.21 -4.18 15.42
CA ALA A 267 6.32 -3.39 14.57
C ALA A 267 5.25 -4.26 13.91
N ILE A 268 4.04 -3.72 13.80
CA ILE A 268 2.95 -4.35 13.06
C ILE A 268 2.66 -3.52 11.83
N VAL A 269 2.93 -4.09 10.66
CA VAL A 269 2.60 -3.48 9.38
C VAL A 269 1.13 -3.78 9.08
N PRO A 270 0.27 -2.76 8.94
CA PRO A 270 -1.15 -2.95 8.71
C PRO A 270 -1.42 -3.56 7.34
N ALA A 271 -2.64 -4.07 7.16
CA ALA A 271 -3.07 -4.67 5.90
C ALA A 271 -2.82 -3.73 4.70
N GLY A 272 -2.15 -4.24 3.67
CA GLY A 272 -1.81 -3.45 2.49
C GLY A 272 -0.76 -2.37 2.71
N GLY A 273 -0.09 -2.36 3.87
CA GLY A 273 0.91 -1.37 4.26
C GLY A 273 0.32 0.02 4.39
N SER A 274 -0.98 0.12 4.72
CA SER A 274 -1.68 1.40 4.75
C SER A 274 -1.64 2.02 6.13
N ASN A 275 -0.88 3.10 6.22
CA ASN A 275 -0.81 3.97 7.39
C ASN A 275 -0.57 5.42 6.94
N GLU A 276 -0.43 6.31 7.91
CA GLU A 276 -0.24 7.74 7.74
C GLU A 276 1.00 8.03 6.90
N LEU A 277 2.14 7.41 7.23
CA LEU A 277 3.39 7.60 6.50
C LEU A 277 3.29 7.16 5.02
N SER A 278 2.59 6.06 4.76
CA SER A 278 2.50 5.44 3.43
C SER A 278 1.69 6.27 2.42
N VAL A 279 0.94 7.28 2.86
CA VAL A 279 0.24 8.20 1.93
C VAL A 279 1.23 9.04 1.11
N LEU A 280 2.42 9.32 1.66
CA LEU A 280 3.48 10.08 0.99
C LEU A 280 3.92 9.43 -0.33
N GLY A 281 3.89 8.09 -0.42
CA GLY A 281 4.24 7.34 -1.62
C GLY A 281 3.41 7.75 -2.84
N HIS A 282 2.10 7.91 -2.67
CA HIS A 282 1.21 8.28 -3.78
C HIS A 282 1.00 9.79 -3.89
N MET A 283 1.24 10.57 -2.83
CA MET A 283 1.41 12.02 -2.98
C MET A 283 2.59 12.31 -3.92
N ASN A 284 3.71 11.60 -3.72
CA ASN A 284 4.88 11.69 -4.59
C ASN A 284 4.59 11.17 -6.00
N ALA A 285 3.77 10.13 -6.15
CA ALA A 285 3.37 9.63 -7.46
C ALA A 285 2.52 10.63 -8.26
N VAL A 286 1.62 11.39 -7.59
CA VAL A 286 0.88 12.47 -8.26
C VAL A 286 1.82 13.59 -8.69
N ALA A 287 2.83 13.92 -7.88
CA ALA A 287 3.87 14.87 -8.27
C ALA A 287 4.74 14.35 -9.45
N ASP A 288 5.05 13.05 -9.49
CA ASP A 288 5.71 12.40 -10.65
C ASP A 288 4.85 12.61 -11.92
N PHE A 289 3.53 12.38 -11.82
CA PHE A 289 2.61 12.56 -12.95
C PHE A 289 2.44 14.04 -13.35
N ALA A 290 2.40 14.97 -12.40
CA ALA A 290 2.34 16.40 -12.67
C ALA A 290 3.56 16.85 -13.49
N ARG A 291 4.77 16.39 -13.11
CA ARG A 291 6.00 16.62 -13.88
C ARG A 291 5.92 16.02 -15.29
N PHE A 292 5.37 14.82 -15.42
CA PHE A 292 5.18 14.21 -16.74
C PHE A 292 4.30 15.08 -17.65
N LEU A 293 3.18 15.60 -17.14
CA LEU A 293 2.31 16.49 -17.92
C LEU A 293 3.04 17.76 -18.37
N GLU A 294 3.80 18.41 -17.46
CA GLU A 294 4.61 19.59 -17.79
C GLU A 294 5.64 19.32 -18.89
N GLN A 295 6.27 18.14 -18.88
CA GLN A 295 7.39 17.80 -19.77
C GLN A 295 6.95 17.24 -21.12
N SER A 296 5.89 16.44 -21.14
CA SER A 296 5.42 15.76 -22.35
C SER A 296 4.45 16.60 -23.17
N ALA A 297 3.80 17.59 -22.54
CA ALA A 297 2.63 18.27 -23.08
C ALA A 297 1.51 17.30 -23.51
N ALA A 298 1.42 16.10 -22.90
CA ALA A 298 0.41 15.11 -23.21
C ALA A 298 -1.00 15.66 -22.97
N TRP A 299 -1.19 16.41 -21.87
CA TRP A 299 -2.36 17.25 -21.63
C TRP A 299 -1.92 18.65 -21.22
N ASP A 300 -2.75 19.63 -21.60
CA ASP A 300 -2.58 21.05 -21.27
C ASP A 300 -3.16 21.43 -19.89
N ALA A 301 -3.87 20.50 -19.24
CA ALA A 301 -4.42 20.67 -17.91
C ALA A 301 -4.55 19.31 -17.19
N PRO A 302 -4.80 19.33 -15.86
CA PRO A 302 -4.89 18.10 -15.08
C PRO A 302 -6.08 17.22 -15.51
N PRO A 303 -6.10 15.93 -15.10
CA PRO A 303 -7.23 15.06 -15.33
C PRO A 303 -8.50 15.65 -14.70
N ASP A 304 -9.64 15.49 -15.36
CA ASP A 304 -10.92 15.85 -14.75
C ASP A 304 -11.36 14.76 -13.75
N VAL A 305 -10.96 13.51 -14.02
CA VAL A 305 -11.27 12.36 -13.17
C VAL A 305 -10.12 11.35 -13.12
N ILE A 306 -9.84 10.79 -11.95
CA ILE A 306 -8.90 9.68 -11.73
C ILE A 306 -9.67 8.48 -11.22
N PHE A 307 -9.55 7.33 -11.89
CA PHE A 307 -10.04 6.04 -11.39
C PHE A 307 -8.89 5.27 -10.74
N VAL A 308 -9.10 4.82 -9.49
CA VAL A 308 -8.07 4.09 -8.74
C VAL A 308 -8.72 3.03 -7.87
N ALA A 309 -8.11 1.84 -7.82
CA ALA A 309 -8.58 0.77 -6.96
C ALA A 309 -8.38 1.11 -5.47
N MET A 310 -9.36 0.75 -4.65
CA MET A 310 -9.46 1.12 -3.25
C MET A 310 -9.64 -0.15 -2.39
N GLY A 311 -8.75 -0.32 -1.41
CA GLY A 311 -8.78 -1.43 -0.45
C GLY A 311 -8.47 -0.95 0.96
N SER A 312 -7.20 -1.04 1.39
CA SER A 312 -6.79 -0.54 2.72
C SER A 312 -6.55 0.98 2.79
N GLY A 313 -6.59 1.69 1.66
CA GLY A 313 -6.87 3.13 1.63
C GLY A 313 -5.70 4.08 1.34
N SER A 314 -4.45 3.79 1.73
CA SER A 314 -3.34 4.77 1.59
C SER A 314 -3.00 5.16 0.16
N THR A 315 -3.23 4.29 -0.83
CA THR A 315 -3.10 4.64 -2.25
C THR A 315 -4.07 5.75 -2.64
N VAL A 316 -5.37 5.56 -2.39
CA VAL A 316 -6.40 6.56 -2.70
C VAL A 316 -6.19 7.83 -1.87
N MET A 317 -5.85 7.70 -0.59
CA MET A 317 -5.59 8.87 0.25
C MET A 317 -4.39 9.68 -0.23
N GLY A 318 -3.30 9.02 -0.63
CA GLY A 318 -2.13 9.71 -1.18
C GLY A 318 -2.42 10.37 -2.53
N VAL A 319 -3.24 9.74 -3.39
CA VAL A 319 -3.71 10.37 -4.64
C VAL A 319 -4.57 11.61 -4.33
N LEU A 320 -5.51 11.53 -3.38
CA LEU A 320 -6.35 12.65 -2.96
C LEU A 320 -5.52 13.82 -2.42
N LEU A 321 -4.57 13.56 -1.52
CA LEU A 321 -3.68 14.59 -0.97
C LEU A 321 -2.76 15.15 -2.06
N GLY A 322 -2.25 14.32 -2.97
CA GLY A 322 -1.45 14.76 -4.10
C GLY A 322 -2.22 15.72 -5.01
N VAL A 323 -3.45 15.35 -5.41
CA VAL A 323 -4.36 16.20 -6.20
C VAL A 323 -4.60 17.53 -5.51
N HIS A 324 -4.83 17.52 -4.19
CA HIS A 324 -5.00 18.73 -3.39
C HIS A 324 -3.75 19.62 -3.41
N LEU A 325 -2.57 19.04 -3.18
CA LEU A 325 -1.31 19.76 -3.18
C LEU A 325 -0.98 20.38 -4.54
N MET A 326 -1.37 19.74 -5.64
CA MET A 326 -1.22 20.30 -6.99
C MET A 326 -2.29 21.35 -7.34
N GLY A 327 -3.26 21.60 -6.46
CA GLY A 327 -4.36 22.54 -6.69
C GLY A 327 -5.33 22.07 -7.78
N TRP A 328 -5.37 20.78 -8.09
CA TRP A 328 -6.16 20.25 -9.19
C TRP A 328 -7.64 20.11 -8.80
N LYS A 329 -8.54 20.51 -9.69
CA LYS A 329 -10.00 20.30 -9.56
C LYS A 329 -10.41 18.91 -10.08
N THR A 330 -9.65 17.90 -9.69
CA THR A 330 -9.80 16.52 -10.18
C THR A 330 -10.66 15.71 -9.23
N GLN A 331 -11.65 14.99 -9.76
CA GLN A 331 -12.41 14.02 -9.00
C GLN A 331 -11.66 12.68 -8.93
N VAL A 332 -11.44 12.13 -7.74
CA VAL A 332 -10.83 10.81 -7.53
C VAL A 332 -11.92 9.81 -7.20
N ILE A 333 -12.09 8.84 -8.08
CA ILE A 333 -13.03 7.74 -7.95
C ILE A 333 -12.30 6.53 -7.37
N GLY A 334 -12.49 6.32 -6.07
CA GLY A 334 -11.94 5.18 -5.35
C GLY A 334 -12.89 4.00 -5.46
N VAL A 335 -12.46 2.93 -6.13
CA VAL A 335 -13.33 1.78 -6.43
C VAL A 335 -13.02 0.64 -5.48
N ALA A 336 -13.99 0.28 -4.65
CA ALA A 336 -13.82 -0.75 -3.64
C ALA A 336 -13.54 -2.13 -4.25
N ASP A 337 -12.73 -2.92 -3.54
CA ASP A 337 -12.41 -4.32 -3.86
C ASP A 337 -13.39 -5.31 -3.21
N GLN A 338 -14.08 -4.88 -2.15
CA GLN A 338 -14.99 -5.69 -1.34
C GLN A 338 -15.92 -4.85 -0.46
N ASP A 339 -16.87 -5.52 0.18
CA ASP A 339 -17.53 -5.03 1.39
C ASP A 339 -17.58 -6.15 2.45
N LYS A 340 -17.85 -5.79 3.70
CA LYS A 340 -17.91 -6.73 4.83
C LYS A 340 -19.20 -6.58 5.64
N SER A 341 -19.46 -7.52 6.54
CA SER A 341 -20.61 -7.46 7.44
C SER A 341 -20.57 -6.25 8.38
N TYR A 342 -21.74 -5.85 8.89
CA TYR A 342 -21.89 -4.78 9.89
C TYR A 342 -20.91 -4.93 11.07
N LEU A 343 -20.83 -6.15 11.63
CA LEU A 343 -19.94 -6.45 12.75
C LEU A 343 -18.45 -6.27 12.37
N SER A 344 -18.06 -6.72 11.18
CA SER A 344 -16.69 -6.56 10.69
C SER A 344 -16.32 -5.08 10.58
N ARG A 345 -17.22 -4.24 10.05
CA ARG A 345 -17.02 -2.79 9.96
C ARG A 345 -16.92 -2.14 11.34
N MET A 346 -17.79 -2.54 12.27
CA MET A 346 -17.76 -2.02 13.65
C MET A 346 -16.42 -2.28 14.33
N VAL A 347 -15.86 -3.47 14.19
CA VAL A 347 -14.57 -3.81 14.81
C VAL A 347 -13.41 -3.13 14.10
N ALA A 348 -13.38 -3.22 12.77
CA ALA A 348 -12.30 -2.73 11.92
C ALA A 348 -12.09 -1.21 11.98
N ASN A 349 -13.15 -0.48 11.66
CA ASN A 349 -13.07 0.94 11.41
C ASN A 349 -14.10 1.76 12.19
N GLN A 350 -14.86 1.12 13.08
CA GLN A 350 -15.83 1.74 13.98
C GLN A 350 -16.93 2.52 13.23
N GLN A 351 -17.19 2.18 11.97
CA GLN A 351 -18.13 2.86 11.10
C GLN A 351 -19.11 1.88 10.42
N PRO A 352 -19.98 1.22 11.19
CA PRO A 352 -20.76 0.11 10.65
C PRO A 352 -21.87 0.51 9.66
N ALA A 353 -22.22 1.80 9.60
CA ALA A 353 -23.17 2.36 8.63
C ALA A 353 -22.53 2.71 7.27
N ARG A 354 -21.19 2.74 7.18
CA ARG A 354 -20.47 3.04 5.94
C ARG A 354 -20.00 1.73 5.28
N PRO A 355 -19.91 1.65 3.94
CA PRO A 355 -19.22 0.53 3.29
C PRO A 355 -17.82 0.34 3.84
N PHE A 356 -17.37 -0.91 3.94
CA PHE A 356 -16.16 -1.27 4.67
C PHE A 356 -14.90 -0.54 4.17
N VAL A 357 -14.64 -0.58 2.87
CA VAL A 357 -13.45 -0.01 2.24
C VAL A 357 -13.46 1.51 2.33
N GLU A 358 -14.61 2.14 2.10
CA GLU A 358 -14.79 3.58 2.25
C GLU A 358 -14.51 4.01 3.70
N GLY A 359 -15.00 3.25 4.68
CA GLY A 359 -14.73 3.48 6.11
C GLY A 359 -13.23 3.44 6.45
N ASN A 360 -12.45 2.59 5.77
CA ASN A 360 -10.99 2.52 5.93
C ASN A 360 -10.32 3.80 5.42
N VAL A 361 -10.72 4.31 4.25
CA VAL A 361 -10.19 5.59 3.73
C VAL A 361 -10.55 6.74 4.64
N VAL A 362 -11.80 6.81 5.12
CA VAL A 362 -12.22 7.87 6.05
C VAL A 362 -11.44 7.85 7.36
N LYS A 363 -11.24 6.66 7.95
CA LYS A 363 -10.44 6.52 9.18
C LYS A 363 -9.00 6.97 8.96
N LEU A 364 -8.39 6.53 7.85
CA LEU A 364 -7.03 6.90 7.50
C LEU A 364 -6.90 8.38 7.15
N ALA A 365 -7.90 8.99 6.50
CA ALA A 365 -7.87 10.41 6.16
C ALA A 365 -7.73 11.28 7.40
N HIS A 366 -8.51 10.98 8.45
CA HIS A 366 -8.43 11.71 9.70
C HIS A 366 -7.04 11.62 10.35
N SER A 367 -6.49 10.40 10.48
CA SER A 367 -5.20 10.21 11.13
C SER A 367 -4.02 10.69 10.29
N ALA A 368 -4.07 10.54 8.96
CA ALA A 368 -3.04 11.02 8.04
C ALA A 368 -2.97 12.54 8.01
N VAL A 369 -4.13 13.23 7.96
CA VAL A 369 -4.17 14.71 8.02
C VAL A 369 -3.64 15.20 9.36
N ALA A 370 -4.06 14.60 10.47
CA ALA A 370 -3.55 14.95 11.80
C ALA A 370 -2.02 14.74 11.90
N TRP A 371 -1.52 13.61 11.38
CA TRP A 371 -0.09 13.29 11.36
C TRP A 371 0.70 14.29 10.51
N LEU A 372 0.27 14.58 9.28
CA LEU A 372 0.90 15.57 8.40
C LEU A 372 0.92 16.96 9.03
N ASN A 373 -0.16 17.39 9.68
CA ASN A 373 -0.19 18.66 10.43
C ASN A 373 0.79 18.65 11.61
N SER A 374 0.87 17.54 12.35
CA SER A 374 1.73 17.42 13.54
C SER A 374 3.23 17.55 13.22
N ILE A 375 3.63 17.22 11.99
CA ILE A 375 5.01 17.35 11.51
C ILE A 375 5.27 18.62 10.70
N GLY A 376 4.28 19.52 10.58
CA GLY A 376 4.40 20.75 9.80
C GLY A 376 4.49 20.51 8.28
N PHE A 377 3.83 19.47 7.74
CA PHE A 377 3.87 19.20 6.31
C PHE A 377 3.21 20.35 5.51
N PRO A 378 3.89 20.92 4.50
CA PRO A 378 3.41 22.10 3.80
C PRO A 378 2.15 21.81 2.97
N GLY A 379 1.25 22.79 2.88
CA GLY A 379 0.07 22.72 2.03
C GLY A 379 -1.06 21.82 2.55
N ILE A 380 -0.98 21.32 3.78
CA ILE A 380 -2.00 20.47 4.39
C ILE A 380 -2.67 21.22 5.55
N ALA A 381 -3.83 21.83 5.29
CA ALA A 381 -4.62 22.48 6.32
C ALA A 381 -5.37 21.47 7.20
N PRO A 382 -5.70 21.78 8.47
CA PRO A 382 -6.46 20.88 9.34
C PRO A 382 -7.84 20.47 8.79
N ASP A 383 -8.48 21.31 7.97
CA ASP A 383 -9.80 21.05 7.40
C ASP A 383 -9.77 20.43 6.00
N VAL A 384 -8.59 20.05 5.49
CA VAL A 384 -8.43 19.46 4.15
C VAL A 384 -9.26 18.18 3.97
N GLU A 385 -9.45 17.39 5.04
CA GLU A 385 -10.28 16.18 4.99
C GLU A 385 -11.71 16.50 4.53
N ARG A 386 -12.27 17.61 5.03
CA ARG A 386 -13.61 18.07 4.69
C ARG A 386 -13.68 18.52 3.23
N LEU A 387 -12.66 19.24 2.76
CA LEU A 387 -12.57 19.68 1.36
C LEU A 387 -12.48 18.49 0.41
N LEU A 388 -11.58 17.54 0.70
CA LEU A 388 -11.42 16.32 -0.10
C LEU A 388 -12.71 15.52 -0.19
N ARG A 389 -13.41 15.32 0.93
CA ARG A 389 -14.70 14.60 0.96
C ARG A 389 -15.78 15.28 0.14
N ARG A 390 -15.79 16.62 0.10
CA ARG A 390 -16.81 17.40 -0.60
C ARG A 390 -16.53 17.50 -2.10
N ASP A 391 -15.28 17.75 -2.46
CA ASP A 391 -14.93 18.27 -3.79
C ASP A 391 -14.16 17.28 -4.66
N ALA A 392 -13.41 16.34 -4.04
CA ALA A 392 -12.49 15.48 -4.76
C ALA A 392 -12.87 14.00 -4.70
N PHE A 393 -13.28 13.48 -3.54
CA PHE A 393 -13.45 12.04 -3.35
C PHE A 393 -14.86 11.55 -3.69
N MET A 394 -14.94 10.56 -4.58
CA MET A 394 -16.16 9.78 -4.81
C MET A 394 -15.84 8.29 -4.62
N ALA A 395 -16.50 7.64 -3.67
CA ALA A 395 -16.36 6.20 -3.46
C ALA A 395 -17.33 5.43 -4.38
N ASP A 396 -16.82 4.48 -5.16
CA ASP A 396 -17.63 3.42 -5.74
C ASP A 396 -17.55 2.18 -4.85
N SER A 397 -18.59 2.01 -4.03
CA SER A 397 -18.75 0.88 -3.11
C SER A 397 -19.69 -0.21 -3.66
N SER A 398 -19.87 -0.26 -4.99
CA SER A 398 -20.82 -1.16 -5.66
C SER A 398 -20.17 -2.03 -6.75
N SER A 399 -19.17 -1.50 -7.46
CA SER A 399 -18.46 -2.24 -8.51
C SER A 399 -17.62 -3.42 -8.01
N TRP A 400 -17.63 -3.74 -6.71
CA TRP A 400 -16.87 -4.86 -6.16
C TRP A 400 -17.52 -6.23 -6.31
N GLU A 401 -18.80 -6.27 -6.65
CA GLU A 401 -19.53 -7.51 -6.88
C GLU A 401 -18.88 -8.38 -8.00
N PRO A 402 -19.05 -9.70 -8.00
CA PRO A 402 -19.88 -10.50 -7.10
C PRO A 402 -19.20 -10.83 -5.75
N GLY A 403 -17.96 -10.41 -5.54
CA GLY A 403 -17.22 -10.64 -4.30
C GLY A 403 -15.73 -10.37 -4.43
N TYR A 404 -15.02 -10.38 -3.31
CA TYR A 404 -13.56 -10.20 -3.30
C TYR A 404 -12.87 -11.32 -4.08
N GLY A 405 -12.07 -10.96 -5.08
CA GLY A 405 -11.38 -11.90 -5.98
C GLY A 405 -12.27 -12.67 -6.96
N LEU A 406 -13.57 -12.35 -7.04
CA LEU A 406 -14.48 -12.93 -8.01
C LEU A 406 -14.72 -11.94 -9.17
N VAL A 407 -14.86 -12.48 -10.38
CA VAL A 407 -15.06 -11.72 -11.62
C VAL A 407 -16.39 -12.07 -12.27
N ARG A 408 -16.99 -11.10 -12.98
CA ARG A 408 -18.16 -11.31 -13.83
C ARG A 408 -17.68 -11.71 -15.23
N ALA A 409 -18.51 -12.43 -15.98
CA ALA A 409 -18.16 -12.85 -17.33
C ALA A 409 -17.73 -11.69 -18.27
N PRO A 410 -18.39 -10.51 -18.27
CA PRO A 410 -17.94 -9.38 -19.08
C PRO A 410 -16.54 -8.87 -18.73
N ASP A 411 -16.13 -8.95 -17.46
CA ASP A 411 -14.82 -8.45 -17.06
C ASP A 411 -13.68 -9.30 -17.61
N ILE A 412 -13.92 -10.60 -17.81
CA ILE A 412 -12.93 -11.52 -18.38
C ILE A 412 -12.61 -11.09 -19.82
N ALA A 413 -13.65 -10.77 -20.61
CA ALA A 413 -13.46 -10.31 -21.99
C ALA A 413 -12.70 -8.97 -22.04
N TRP A 414 -12.99 -8.02 -21.14
CA TRP A 414 -12.20 -6.79 -21.03
C TRP A 414 -10.76 -7.06 -20.60
N GLN A 415 -10.55 -7.95 -19.64
CA GLN A 415 -9.22 -8.30 -19.16
C GLN A 415 -8.35 -8.86 -20.29
N GLU A 416 -8.90 -9.72 -21.15
CA GLU A 416 -8.22 -10.26 -22.32
C GLU A 416 -7.88 -9.15 -23.34
N GLU A 417 -8.84 -8.30 -23.69
CA GLU A 417 -8.64 -7.17 -24.62
C GLU A 417 -7.57 -6.20 -24.11
N LEU A 418 -7.63 -5.83 -22.83
CA LEU A 418 -6.69 -4.90 -22.21
C LEU A 418 -5.30 -5.51 -22.09
N THR A 419 -5.20 -6.81 -21.77
CA THR A 419 -3.91 -7.52 -21.73
C THR A 419 -3.27 -7.52 -23.11
N ALA A 420 -4.03 -7.75 -24.18
CA ALA A 420 -3.53 -7.64 -25.55
C ALA A 420 -3.08 -6.21 -25.92
N ALA A 421 -3.66 -5.20 -25.29
CA ALA A 421 -3.25 -3.80 -25.39
C ALA A 421 -2.09 -3.41 -24.45
N GLY A 422 -1.49 -4.36 -23.73
CA GLY A 422 -0.37 -4.12 -22.81
C GLY A 422 -0.79 -3.69 -21.40
N LEU A 423 -2.09 -3.61 -21.10
CA LEU A 423 -2.62 -3.29 -19.78
C LEU A 423 -3.11 -4.54 -19.04
N LYS A 424 -2.23 -5.14 -18.22
CA LYS A 424 -2.62 -6.26 -17.36
C LYS A 424 -3.31 -5.75 -16.11
N LEU A 425 -4.56 -6.16 -15.92
CA LEU A 425 -5.34 -5.85 -14.71
C LEU A 425 -5.57 -7.12 -13.89
N ASP A 426 -5.55 -6.99 -12.58
CA ASP A 426 -5.85 -8.07 -11.65
C ASP A 426 -7.36 -8.17 -11.34
N PRO A 427 -7.88 -9.38 -11.12
CA PRO A 427 -9.32 -9.61 -10.91
C PRO A 427 -9.83 -9.09 -9.55
N VAL A 428 -8.95 -8.78 -8.60
CA VAL A 428 -9.32 -8.43 -7.23
C VAL A 428 -9.53 -6.92 -7.08
N PHE A 429 -8.70 -6.10 -7.74
CA PHE A 429 -8.64 -4.66 -7.54
C PHE A 429 -8.83 -3.88 -8.85
N THR A 430 -7.85 -3.95 -9.74
CA THR A 430 -7.75 -3.02 -10.87
C THR A 430 -8.77 -3.29 -11.97
N LEU A 431 -9.18 -4.54 -12.18
CA LEU A 431 -10.27 -4.87 -13.11
C LEU A 431 -11.63 -4.32 -12.65
N LYS A 432 -11.86 -4.26 -11.32
CA LYS A 432 -13.07 -3.65 -10.76
C LYS A 432 -13.06 -2.13 -10.90
N ALA A 433 -11.88 -1.52 -10.75
CA ALA A 433 -11.71 -0.10 -11.04
C ALA A 433 -12.03 0.21 -12.52
N TRP A 434 -11.58 -0.65 -13.43
CA TRP A 434 -11.91 -0.54 -14.85
C TRP A 434 -13.41 -0.69 -15.12
N ARG A 435 -14.08 -1.63 -14.44
CA ARG A 435 -15.54 -1.77 -14.54
C ARG A 435 -16.28 -0.51 -14.12
N SER A 436 -15.87 0.15 -13.04
CA SER A 436 -16.45 1.42 -12.60
C SER A 436 -16.31 2.49 -13.68
N LEU A 437 -15.12 2.58 -14.30
CA LEU A 437 -14.85 3.46 -15.43
C LEU A 437 -15.81 3.19 -16.59
N VAL A 438 -15.93 1.93 -17.04
CA VAL A 438 -16.85 1.56 -18.13
C VAL A 438 -18.31 1.87 -17.75
N SER A 439 -18.73 1.58 -16.52
CA SER A 439 -20.10 1.84 -16.07
C SER A 439 -20.43 3.34 -16.10
N MET A 440 -19.46 4.19 -15.76
CA MET A 440 -19.61 5.65 -15.83
C MET A 440 -19.54 6.18 -17.27
N ALA A 441 -18.74 5.55 -18.13
CA ALA A 441 -18.72 5.84 -19.56
C ALA A 441 -20.09 5.54 -20.19
N ASP A 442 -20.65 4.35 -19.94
CA ASP A 442 -21.96 3.92 -20.45
C ASP A 442 -23.10 4.84 -19.96
N ALA A 443 -22.96 5.40 -18.75
CA ALA A 443 -23.89 6.38 -18.20
C ALA A 443 -23.68 7.82 -18.76
N GLY A 444 -22.71 8.03 -19.66
CA GLY A 444 -22.36 9.33 -20.25
C GLY A 444 -21.65 10.29 -19.29
N ALA A 445 -21.24 9.83 -18.11
CA ALA A 445 -20.65 10.69 -17.06
C ALA A 445 -19.21 11.12 -17.37
N LEU A 446 -18.57 10.48 -18.35
CA LEU A 446 -17.19 10.78 -18.79
C LEU A 446 -17.11 11.65 -20.04
N LYS A 447 -18.26 12.01 -20.63
CA LYS A 447 -18.32 12.81 -21.86
C LYS A 447 -17.58 14.13 -21.72
N GLY A 448 -16.62 14.37 -22.61
CA GLY A 448 -15.79 15.57 -22.63
C GLY A 448 -14.75 15.66 -21.51
N LYS A 449 -14.57 14.60 -20.70
CA LYS A 449 -13.59 14.58 -19.60
C LYS A 449 -12.28 13.91 -20.03
N ARG A 450 -11.16 14.41 -19.50
CA ARG A 450 -9.87 13.72 -19.48
C ARG A 450 -9.85 12.73 -18.32
N VAL A 451 -9.72 11.46 -18.65
CA VAL A 451 -9.80 10.36 -17.70
C VAL A 451 -8.40 9.82 -17.46
N LEU A 452 -7.95 9.81 -16.20
CA LEU A 452 -6.75 9.09 -15.82
C LEU A 452 -7.15 7.76 -15.19
N PHE A 453 -6.71 6.66 -15.76
CA PHE A 453 -6.82 5.35 -15.11
C PHE A 453 -5.51 5.03 -14.39
N TRP A 454 -5.56 4.85 -13.07
CA TRP A 454 -4.38 4.55 -12.27
C TRP A 454 -4.26 3.03 -12.07
N ASN A 455 -3.47 2.37 -12.93
CA ASN A 455 -3.22 0.95 -12.79
C ASN A 455 -2.21 0.70 -11.66
N THR A 456 -2.69 0.14 -10.55
CA THR A 456 -1.88 -0.12 -9.36
C THR A 456 -1.24 -1.51 -9.31
N TYR A 457 -1.49 -2.36 -10.31
CA TYR A 457 -1.12 -3.78 -10.30
C TYR A 457 0.29 -4.01 -10.82
N ASN A 458 1.07 -4.83 -10.11
CA ASN A 458 2.37 -5.29 -10.60
C ASN A 458 2.23 -6.61 -11.37
N ALA A 459 2.52 -6.61 -12.68
CA ALA A 459 2.35 -7.77 -13.57
C ALA A 459 3.37 -8.90 -13.39
N PHE A 460 4.46 -8.67 -12.65
CA PHE A 460 5.54 -9.64 -12.41
C PHE A 460 5.03 -11.04 -12.06
N ASP A 461 5.55 -12.05 -12.76
CA ASP A 461 5.24 -13.45 -12.46
C ASP A 461 6.15 -13.99 -11.36
N TYR A 462 5.65 -13.96 -10.12
CA TYR A 462 6.41 -14.42 -8.96
C TYR A 462 6.66 -15.93 -8.96
N ILE A 463 5.84 -16.72 -9.64
CA ILE A 463 5.98 -18.17 -9.62
C ILE A 463 7.12 -18.57 -10.53
N ASP A 464 7.10 -18.07 -11.76
CA ASP A 464 8.07 -18.49 -12.76
C ASP A 464 9.42 -17.81 -12.53
N ASN A 465 9.45 -16.63 -11.91
CA ASN A 465 10.69 -15.87 -11.71
C ASN A 465 11.22 -15.89 -10.27
N ALA A 466 10.38 -15.78 -9.23
CA ALA A 466 10.90 -15.66 -7.86
C ALA A 466 11.14 -17.01 -7.18
N LEU A 467 10.28 -18.01 -7.39
CA LEU A 467 10.42 -19.32 -6.73
C LEU A 467 11.71 -20.08 -7.13
N PRO A 468 12.16 -20.08 -8.40
CA PRO A 468 13.42 -20.71 -8.78
C PRO A 468 14.64 -20.02 -8.14
N LEU A 469 14.64 -18.69 -8.09
CA LEU A 469 15.72 -17.90 -7.47
C LEU A 469 15.83 -18.16 -5.96
N LEU A 470 14.70 -18.41 -5.30
CA LEU A 470 14.66 -18.73 -3.87
C LEU A 470 14.95 -20.21 -3.56
N SER A 471 14.73 -21.12 -4.52
CA SER A 471 14.94 -22.57 -4.35
C SER A 471 16.31 -23.07 -4.80
N GLY A 472 17.04 -22.33 -5.65
CA GLY A 472 18.40 -22.67 -6.10
C GLY A 472 19.48 -22.75 -5.01
N LEU A 473 19.14 -22.47 -3.75
CA LEU A 473 20.07 -22.44 -2.62
C LEU A 473 20.00 -23.69 -1.73
N THR A 474 19.02 -24.57 -1.93
CA THR A 474 18.96 -25.84 -1.20
C THR A 474 19.95 -26.88 -1.72
N SER A 475 20.48 -26.72 -2.94
CA SER A 475 21.47 -27.63 -3.54
C SER A 475 22.91 -27.32 -3.18
N HIS A 476 23.23 -26.10 -2.71
CA HIS A 476 24.59 -25.69 -2.36
C HIS A 476 24.97 -25.91 -0.89
N HIS A 477 24.08 -26.47 -0.06
CA HIS A 477 24.39 -26.89 1.32
C HIS A 477 24.42 -28.41 1.53
N ALA A 478 24.31 -29.20 0.45
CA ALA A 478 24.51 -30.65 0.48
C ALA A 478 25.94 -31.07 0.08
N ALA A 479 26.83 -30.11 -0.17
CA ALA A 479 28.22 -30.36 -0.56
C ALA A 479 29.17 -29.37 0.13
N LEU A 480 29.17 -29.34 1.46
CA LEU A 480 30.30 -28.93 2.30
C LEU A 480 30.27 -29.71 3.61
#